data_AF-A0A9E3JAC9-F1
#
_entry.id   AF-A0A9E3JAC9-F1
#
_cell.length_a   1.000
_cell.length_b   1.000
_cell.length_c   1.000
_cell.angle_alpha   90.00
_cell.angle_beta   90.00
_cell.angle_gamma   90.00
#
_symmetry.space_group_name_H-M   'P 1'
#
loop_
_entity.id
_entity.type
_entity.pdbx_description
1 polymer ?
#
loop_
_entity_poly.entity_id
_entity_poly.type
_entity_poly.pdbx_seq_one_letter_code
_entity_poly.pdbx_strand_id
1 'polypeptide(L)' 'MKFVQIIGFETERMEEMQQLLQEAGQRSAGRTGGPTHRMLLKDRDKPDHYLALIEFDSY' A
#
# COMPACT_ATOMS: atom_id res chain seq x y z
N MET A 1 18.32 1.69 -8.55
CA MET A 1 17.92 0.38 -7.97
C MET A 1 16.49 0.55 -7.49
N LYS A 2 15.60 -0.40 -7.77
CA LYS A 2 14.23 -0.35 -7.26
C LYS A 2 14.23 -0.69 -5.77
N PHE A 3 13.51 0.09 -4.98
CA PHE A 3 13.32 -0.15 -3.56
C PHE A 3 11.89 -0.63 -3.31
N VAL A 4 11.73 -1.66 -2.47
CA VAL A 4 10.41 -2.19 -2.11
C VAL A 4 10.27 -2.17 -0.60
N GLN A 5 9.21 -1.54 -0.12
CA GLN A 5 8.81 -1.55 1.27
C GLN A 5 7.58 -2.45 1.45
N ILE A 6 7.65 -3.36 2.42
CA ILE A 6 6.54 -4.23 2.81
C ILE A 6 6.11 -3.82 4.21
N ILE A 7 4.84 -3.46 4.37
CA ILE A 7 4.26 -3.04 5.64
C ILE A 7 3.18 -4.06 6.02
N GLY A 8 3.44 -4.85 7.07
CA GLY A 8 2.44 -5.70 7.70
C GLY A 8 1.68 -4.92 8.77
N PHE A 9 0.36 -4.98 8.77
CA PHE A 9 -0.48 -4.32 9.75
C PHE A 9 -1.78 -5.08 9.99
N GLU A 10 -2.40 -4.81 11.13
CA GLU A 10 -3.70 -5.39 11.52
C GLU A 10 -4.75 -4.28 11.55
N THR A 11 -5.96 -4.57 11.04
CA THR A 11 -7.08 -3.63 11.08
C THR A 11 -8.42 -4.33 10.96
N GLU A 12 -9.42 -3.83 11.68
CA GLU A 12 -10.83 -4.25 11.55
C GLU A 12 -11.58 -3.40 10.51
N ARG A 13 -10.98 -2.30 10.03
CA ARG A 13 -11.62 -1.28 9.16
C ARG A 13 -11.04 -1.27 7.75
N MET A 14 -11.00 -2.44 7.13
CA MET A 14 -10.32 -2.62 5.85
C MET A 14 -10.96 -1.85 4.68
N GLU A 15 -12.29 -1.76 4.65
CA GLU A 15 -13.02 -1.04 3.59
C GLU A 15 -12.62 0.44 3.55
N GLU A 16 -12.54 1.06 4.72
CA GLU A 16 -12.11 2.46 4.87
C GLU A 16 -10.64 2.64 4.51
N MET A 17 -9.78 1.70 4.91
CA MET A 17 -8.36 1.71 4.52
C MET A 17 -8.17 1.61 3.02
N GLN A 18 -8.95 0.78 2.32
CA GLN A 18 -8.92 0.68 0.86
C GLN A 18 -9.32 2.00 0.19
N GLN A 19 -10.37 2.65 0.68
CA GLN A 19 -10.81 3.94 0.17
C GLN A 19 -9.74 5.02 0.34
N LEU A 20 -9.13 5.11 1.53
CA LEU A 20 -8.03 6.05 1.80
C LEU A 20 -6.82 5.81 0.91
N LEU A 21 -6.45 4.55 0.67
CA LEU A 21 -5.33 4.20 -0.22
C LEU A 21 -5.60 4.57 -1.68
N GLN A 22 -6.85 4.39 -2.14
CA GLN A 22 -7.25 4.75 -3.48
C GLN A 22 -7.21 6.28 -3.68
N GLU A 23 -7.73 7.05 -2.73
CA GLU A 23 -7.64 8.52 -2.73
C GLU A 23 -6.19 9.01 -2.68
N ALA A 24 -5.35 8.41 -1.83
CA ALA A 24 -3.94 8.74 -1.73
C ALA A 24 -3.17 8.39 -3.01
N GLY A 25 -3.56 7.33 -3.72
CA GLY A 25 -3.06 6.96 -5.05
C GLY A 25 -3.33 8.04 -6.08
N GLN A 26 -4.59 8.47 -6.18
CA GLN A 26 -5.01 9.53 -7.10
C GLN A 26 -4.29 10.87 -6.81
N ARG A 27 -4.12 11.24 -5.54
CA ARG A 27 -3.37 12.45 -5.14
C ARG A 27 -1.87 12.37 -5.42
N SER A 28 -1.32 11.16 -5.50
CA SER A 28 0.11 10.94 -5.76
C SER A 28 0.43 10.84 -7.25
N ALA A 29 -0.57 10.58 -8.10
CA ALA A 29 -0.42 10.51 -9.56
C ALA A 29 0.00 11.88 -10.12
N GLY A 30 1.31 12.10 -10.25
CA GLY A 30 1.89 13.36 -10.73
C GLY A 30 2.97 13.96 -9.85
N ARG A 31 3.27 13.36 -8.67
CA ARG A 31 4.42 13.78 -7.85
C ARG A 31 5.67 12.96 -8.19
N THR A 32 6.74 13.65 -8.57
CA THR A 32 8.05 13.04 -8.81
C THR A 32 8.63 12.45 -7.52
N GLY A 33 9.10 11.21 -7.56
CA GLY A 33 9.63 10.50 -6.37
C GLY A 33 8.57 9.78 -5.52
N GLY A 34 7.30 9.78 -5.94
CA GLY A 34 6.27 8.95 -5.33
C GLY A 34 6.45 7.47 -5.69
N PRO A 35 5.76 6.57 -4.96
CA PRO A 35 5.82 5.15 -5.25
C PRO A 35 5.25 4.83 -6.64
N THR A 36 5.94 3.95 -7.34
CA THR A 36 5.65 3.52 -8.71
C THR A 36 4.63 2.40 -8.78
N HIS A 37 4.57 1.58 -7.74
CA HIS A 37 3.59 0.50 -7.62
C HIS A 37 3.11 0.35 -6.18
N ARG A 38 1.82 0.03 -6.01
CA ARG A 38 1.21 -0.24 -4.72
C ARG A 38 0.28 -1.45 -4.85
N MET A 39 0.42 -2.40 -3.93
CA MET A 39 -0.45 -3.57 -3.85
C MET A 39 -0.84 -3.82 -2.40
N LEU A 40 -2.12 -4.11 -2.16
CA LEU A 40 -2.64 -4.44 -0.85
C LEU A 40 -3.09 -5.91 -0.86
N LEU A 41 -2.56 -6.68 0.08
CA LEU A 41 -2.77 -8.11 0.21
C LEU A 41 -3.50 -8.39 1.52
N LYS A 42 -4.41 -9.37 1.49
CA LYS A 42 -5.08 -9.90 2.67
C LYS A 42 -4.47 -11.25 3.03
N ASP A 43 -4.09 -11.42 4.29
CA ASP A 43 -3.65 -12.70 4.81
C ASP A 43 -4.84 -13.68 4.84
N ARG A 44 -4.63 -14.89 4.33
CA ARG A 44 -5.67 -15.92 4.25
C ARG A 44 -5.93 -16.57 5.62
N ASP A 45 -4.88 -16.74 6.41
CA ASP A 45 -4.94 -17.44 7.69
C ASP A 45 -5.29 -16.49 8.84
N LYS A 46 -5.08 -15.19 8.63
CA LYS A 46 -5.37 -14.12 9.59
C LYS A 46 -6.29 -13.06 8.98
N PRO A 47 -7.61 -13.11 9.25
CA PRO A 47 -8.59 -12.28 8.55
C PRO A 47 -8.43 -10.77 8.74
N ASP A 48 -7.78 -10.34 9.82
CA ASP A 48 -7.54 -8.93 10.14
C ASP A 48 -6.11 -8.47 9.83
N HIS A 49 -5.28 -9.35 9.25
CA HIS A 49 -3.88 -9.05 8.91
C HIS A 49 -3.73 -8.77 7.41
N TYR A 50 -3.00 -7.71 7.11
CA TYR A 50 -2.85 -7.18 5.76
C TYR A 50 -1.40 -6.80 5.49
N LEU A 51 -1.02 -6.86 4.21
CA LEU A 51 0.29 -6.43 3.75
C LEU A 51 0.16 -5.37 2.66
N ALA A 52 0.80 -4.23 2.83
CA ALA A 52 1.00 -3.25 1.77
C ALA A 52 2.40 -3.43 1.17
N LEU A 53 2.46 -3.71 -0.13
CA LEU A 53 3.66 -3.63 -0.94
C LEU A 53 3.73 -2.26 -1.62
N ILE A 54 4.84 -1.57 -1.46
CA ILE A 54 5.08 -0.26 -2.05
C ILE A 54 6.44 -0.28 -2.74
N GLU A 55 6.44 -0.06 -4.06
CA GLU A 55 7.64 0.03 -4.89
C GLU A 55 8.01 1.49 -5.16
N PHE A 56 9.30 1.78 -5.17
CA PHE A 56 9.88 3.09 -5.44
C PHE A 56 11.04 2.96 -6.45
N ASP A 57 11.26 4.00 -7.26
CA ASP A 57 12.39 4.07 -8.20
C ASP A 57 13.75 4.29 -7.51
N SER A 58 13.73 4.75 -6.26
CA SER A 58 14.89 4.90 -5.37
C SER A 58 14.50 4.64 -3.91
N TYR A 59 15.51 4.47 -3.05
CA TYR A 59 15.34 4.50 -1.59
C TYR A 59 14.93 5.89 -1.11
#